data_AF-A0A6A4ZTD6-F1
#
_entry.id   AF-A0A6A4ZTD6-F1
#
_cell.length_a   1.000
_cell.length_b   1.000
_cell.length_c   1.000
_cell.angle_alpha   90.00
_cell.angle_beta   90.00
_cell.angle_gamma   90.00
#
_symmetry.space_group_name_H-M   'P 1'
#
loop_
_entity.id
_entity.type
_entity.pdbx_description
1 polymer ?
#
loop_
_entity_poly.entity_id
_entity_poly.type
_entity_poly.pdbx_seq_one_letter_code
_entity_poly.pdbx_strand_id
1 'polypeptide(L)'
;WYSQCQPLPTKDGQVATWQQCGGSTYKGLTVCRDEDVCQKWNDYYSQCIPKTQAAPKKEAEQQSGTVDRFGQCGGKEYKGNTKCGDADKCQSWNEWYSQCVPKGNDTNQNNNNQSNNQGGVVPRFGQCGGQGYNGNTKCGDADKCQSWNKWYSQCVPKN
;
A
#
# COMPACT_ATOMS: atom_id res chain seq x y z
N TRP A 1 0.04 37.71 -9.17
CA TRP A 1 -0.79 37.12 -10.25
C TRP A 1 -0.77 35.61 -10.05
N TYR A 2 -1.83 35.06 -9.46
CA TYR A 2 -1.93 33.63 -9.19
C TYR A 2 -2.61 33.00 -10.42
N SER A 3 -1.82 32.49 -11.37
CA SER A 3 -2.33 31.74 -12.51
C SER A 3 -2.69 30.34 -12.05
N GLN A 4 -3.92 30.15 -11.60
CA GLN A 4 -4.48 28.80 -11.55
C GLN A 4 -4.84 28.40 -12.98
N CYS A 5 -4.38 27.22 -13.40
CA CYS A 5 -4.84 26.60 -14.63
C CYS A 5 -6.35 26.39 -14.51
N GLN A 6 -7.13 27.24 -15.18
CA GLN A 6 -8.57 27.02 -15.26
C GLN A 6 -8.79 25.81 -16.17
N PRO A 7 -9.52 24.77 -15.71
CA PRO A 7 -9.84 23.64 -16.57
C PRO A 7 -10.58 24.14 -17.81
N LEU A 8 -10.25 23.58 -18.98
CA LEU A 8 -10.90 23.94 -20.24
C LEU A 8 -12.43 23.87 -20.09
N PRO A 9 -13.20 24.80 -20.69
CA PRO A 9 -14.65 24.77 -20.60
C PRO A 9 -15.19 23.45 -21.18
N THR A 10 -16.27 22.96 -20.58
CA THR A 10 -17.00 21.79 -21.08
C THR A 10 -17.59 22.10 -22.45
N LYS A 11 -17.44 21.20 -23.42
CA LYS A 11 -17.96 21.38 -24.78
C LYS A 11 -19.49 21.25 -24.80
N ASP A 12 -20.13 21.85 -25.80
CA ASP A 12 -21.57 21.68 -26.01
C ASP A 12 -21.93 20.19 -26.18
N GLY A 13 -23.02 19.78 -25.53
CA GLY A 13 -23.46 18.38 -25.51
C GLY A 13 -22.70 17.48 -24.54
N GLN A 14 -21.75 18.03 -23.75
CA GLN A 14 -21.06 17.30 -22.69
C GLN A 14 -21.48 17.77 -21.29
N VAL A 15 -21.39 16.85 -20.34
CA VAL A 15 -21.59 17.08 -18.91
C VAL A 15 -20.24 17.39 -18.25
N ALA A 16 -20.19 18.46 -17.47
CA ALA A 16 -18.96 18.86 -16.78
C ALA A 16 -18.54 17.84 -15.72
N THR A 17 -17.25 17.84 -15.38
CA THR A 17 -16.73 17.03 -14.28
C THR A 17 -17.52 17.30 -13.01
N TRP A 18 -17.85 16.24 -12.28
CA TRP A 18 -18.66 16.19 -11.06
C TRP A 18 -20.16 16.46 -11.23
N GLN A 19 -20.66 16.65 -12.46
CA GLN A 19 -22.10 16.81 -12.70
C GLN A 19 -22.80 15.46 -12.94
N GLN A 20 -24.11 15.43 -12.67
CA GLN A 20 -24.93 14.24 -12.90
C GLN A 20 -25.01 13.93 -14.40
N CYS A 21 -24.83 12.67 -14.76
CA CYS A 21 -24.84 12.18 -16.15
C CYS A 21 -25.79 11.01 -16.36
N GLY A 22 -26.53 10.61 -15.34
CA GLY A 22 -27.45 9.47 -15.43
C GLY A 22 -28.27 9.25 -14.17
N GLY A 23 -29.21 8.31 -14.28
CA GLY A 23 -30.18 7.94 -13.26
C GLY A 23 -31.55 7.66 -13.88
N SER A 24 -32.35 6.79 -13.24
CA SER A 24 -33.66 6.34 -13.75
C SER A 24 -34.64 7.47 -14.09
N THR A 25 -34.52 8.63 -13.47
CA THR A 25 -35.39 9.81 -13.70
C THR A 25 -34.67 10.98 -14.38
N TYR A 26 -33.40 10.80 -14.75
CA TYR A 26 -32.56 11.86 -15.28
C TYR A 26 -32.84 12.11 -16.78
N LYS A 27 -33.12 13.37 -17.14
CA LYS A 27 -33.47 13.80 -18.52
C LYS A 27 -32.40 14.68 -19.18
N GLY A 28 -31.27 14.88 -18.51
CA GLY A 28 -30.19 15.72 -19.00
C GLY A 28 -29.23 14.97 -19.93
N LEU A 29 -28.13 15.64 -20.28
CA LEU A 29 -27.06 15.06 -21.08
C LEU A 29 -26.40 13.89 -20.34
N THR A 30 -26.07 12.82 -21.05
CA THR A 30 -25.47 11.60 -20.47
C THR A 30 -24.00 11.40 -20.83
N VAL A 31 -23.49 12.24 -21.73
CA VAL A 31 -22.11 12.16 -22.24
C VAL A 31 -21.22 13.07 -21.41
N CYS A 32 -20.21 12.51 -20.75
CA CYS A 32 -19.21 13.28 -20.01
C CYS A 32 -18.17 13.90 -20.96
N ARG A 33 -17.31 14.77 -20.41
CA ARG A 33 -16.08 15.21 -21.08
C ARG A 33 -15.21 14.03 -21.48
N ASP A 34 -14.33 14.24 -22.47
CA ASP A 34 -13.50 13.18 -23.06
C ASP A 34 -12.56 12.53 -22.03
N GLU A 35 -12.17 13.26 -20.99
CA GLU A 35 -11.33 12.84 -19.86
C GLU A 35 -12.09 12.23 -18.67
N ASP A 36 -13.42 12.27 -18.70
CA ASP A 36 -14.30 11.81 -17.65
C ASP A 36 -15.07 10.55 -18.07
N VAL A 37 -15.68 9.86 -17.11
CA VAL A 37 -16.61 8.75 -17.37
C VAL A 37 -17.81 8.87 -16.44
N CYS A 38 -18.97 8.46 -16.95
CA CYS A 38 -20.21 8.49 -16.20
C CYS A 38 -20.25 7.29 -15.23
N GLN A 39 -19.79 7.50 -13.99
CA GLN A 39 -19.80 6.47 -12.95
C GLN A 39 -21.19 6.38 -12.33
N LYS A 40 -21.79 5.20 -12.39
CA LYS A 40 -23.03 4.89 -11.68
C LYS A 40 -22.74 4.71 -10.19
N TRP A 41 -23.48 5.42 -9.35
CA TRP A 41 -23.44 5.25 -7.89
C TRP A 41 -24.64 4.45 -7.39
N ASN A 42 -25.82 4.74 -7.93
CA ASN A 42 -27.05 3.98 -7.68
C ASN A 42 -27.97 4.08 -8.92
N ASP A 43 -29.15 3.47 -8.86
CA ASP A 43 -30.09 3.47 -9.99
C ASP A 43 -30.59 4.87 -10.37
N TYR A 44 -30.66 5.80 -9.42
CA TYR A 44 -31.19 7.14 -9.62
C TYR A 44 -30.10 8.20 -9.88
N TYR A 45 -28.83 7.84 -9.75
CA TYR A 45 -27.72 8.79 -9.78
C TYR A 45 -26.43 8.20 -10.36
N SER A 46 -25.95 8.83 -11.42
CA SER A 46 -24.61 8.64 -12.00
C SER A 46 -23.93 10.00 -12.15
N GLN A 47 -22.62 10.06 -11.97
CA GLN A 47 -21.85 11.31 -11.98
C GLN A 47 -20.64 11.20 -12.93
N CYS A 48 -20.36 12.27 -13.70
CA CYS A 48 -19.13 12.37 -14.46
C CYS A 48 -17.96 12.57 -13.49
N ILE A 49 -17.03 11.63 -13.48
CA ILE A 49 -15.83 11.73 -12.66
C ILE A 49 -14.59 11.51 -13.52
N PRO A 50 -13.44 12.12 -13.18
CA PRO A 50 -12.21 11.93 -13.94
C PRO A 50 -11.90 10.46 -14.09
N LYS A 51 -11.51 10.00 -15.28
CA LYS A 51 -11.17 8.59 -15.52
C LYS A 51 -10.11 8.06 -14.55
N THR A 52 -9.21 8.93 -14.06
CA THR A 52 -8.24 8.60 -13.01
C THR A 52 -8.88 8.24 -11.67
N GLN A 53 -10.06 8.78 -11.38
CA GLN A 53 -10.83 8.53 -10.15
C GLN A 53 -11.95 7.50 -10.35
N ALA A 54 -12.39 7.34 -11.60
CA ALA A 54 -13.44 6.43 -12.01
C ALA A 54 -12.98 5.02 -12.33
N ALA A 55 -11.67 4.81 -12.38
CA ALA A 55 -11.14 3.46 -12.31
C ALA A 55 -11.83 2.79 -11.12
N PRO A 56 -12.52 1.66 -11.32
CA PRO A 56 -13.02 0.91 -10.18
C PRO A 56 -11.83 0.74 -9.24
N LYS A 57 -12.06 0.85 -7.93
CA LYS A 57 -11.29 0.07 -6.98
C LYS A 57 -11.52 -1.41 -7.33
N LYS A 58 -10.99 -1.87 -8.46
CA LYS A 58 -10.33 -3.15 -8.47
C LYS A 58 -9.34 -2.99 -7.33
N GLU A 59 -9.55 -3.75 -6.26
CA GLU A 59 -8.43 -4.26 -5.46
C GLU A 59 -7.24 -4.34 -6.38
N ALA A 60 -6.13 -3.70 -6.00
CA ALA A 60 -4.95 -3.55 -6.83
C ALA A 60 -4.43 -4.93 -7.28
N GLU A 61 -5.05 -5.49 -8.31
CA GLU A 61 -4.48 -6.39 -9.28
C GLU A 61 -3.83 -5.49 -10.33
N GLN A 62 -2.94 -4.62 -9.82
CA GLN A 62 -1.69 -4.48 -10.51
C GLN A 62 -1.05 -5.84 -10.33
N GLN A 63 -1.09 -6.63 -11.40
CA GLN A 63 -0.30 -7.82 -11.61
C GLN A 63 1.18 -7.39 -11.70
N SER A 64 1.66 -6.74 -10.65
CA SER A 64 3.05 -6.74 -10.28
C SER A 64 3.28 -8.15 -9.79
N GLY A 65 4.19 -8.87 -10.45
CA GLY A 65 4.62 -10.19 -10.01
C GLY A 65 5.21 -10.20 -8.60
N THR A 66 5.14 -9.08 -7.86
CA THR A 66 5.61 -8.91 -6.49
C THR A 66 4.63 -8.10 -5.63
N VAL A 67 4.45 -8.52 -4.37
CA VAL A 67 3.81 -7.79 -3.27
C VAL A 67 4.73 -6.66 -2.80
N ASP A 68 4.13 -5.49 -2.58
CA ASP A 68 4.81 -4.31 -2.06
C ASP A 68 5.37 -4.56 -0.65
N ARG A 69 6.42 -3.81 -0.30
CA ARG A 69 6.97 -3.79 1.06
C ARG A 69 5.86 -3.53 2.09
N PHE A 70 5.86 -4.34 3.16
CA PHE A 70 4.86 -4.39 4.23
C PHE A 70 3.49 -4.97 3.84
N GLY A 71 3.28 -5.38 2.59
CA GLY A 71 2.10 -6.13 2.18
C GLY A 71 2.09 -7.56 2.70
N GLN A 72 0.89 -8.14 2.87
CA GLN A 72 0.76 -9.57 3.19
C GLN A 72 1.19 -10.40 1.99
N CYS A 73 2.05 -11.39 2.22
CA CYS A 73 2.62 -12.27 1.19
C CYS A 73 2.44 -13.76 1.52
N GLY A 74 1.67 -14.07 2.56
CA GLY A 74 1.43 -15.45 2.99
C GLY A 74 0.54 -15.54 4.22
N GLY A 75 0.27 -16.78 4.61
CA GLY A 75 -0.66 -17.15 5.66
C GLY A 75 -1.60 -18.27 5.21
N LYS A 76 -2.11 -19.04 6.17
CA LYS A 76 -3.14 -20.05 5.94
C LYS A 76 -4.38 -19.36 5.36
N GLU A 77 -4.83 -19.85 4.20
CA GLU A 77 -5.91 -19.30 3.35
C GLU A 77 -5.57 -18.05 2.53
N TYR A 78 -4.33 -17.55 2.55
CA TYR A 78 -3.92 -16.44 1.70
C TYR A 78 -3.85 -16.88 0.22
N LYS A 79 -4.64 -16.22 -0.64
CA LYS A 79 -4.75 -16.50 -2.09
C LYS A 79 -4.05 -15.45 -2.97
N GLY A 80 -3.45 -14.43 -2.37
CA GLY A 80 -2.76 -13.36 -3.08
C GLY A 80 -1.35 -13.75 -3.53
N ASN A 81 -0.60 -12.78 -4.05
CA ASN A 81 0.77 -12.99 -4.50
C ASN A 81 1.70 -13.29 -3.32
N THR A 82 2.58 -14.29 -3.44
CA THR A 82 3.51 -14.68 -2.37
C THR A 82 4.92 -14.15 -2.57
N LYS A 83 5.23 -13.62 -3.76
CA LYS A 83 6.55 -13.07 -4.07
C LYS A 83 6.60 -11.62 -3.61
N CYS A 84 7.58 -11.23 -2.81
CA CYS A 84 7.82 -9.81 -2.49
C CYS A 84 8.67 -9.13 -3.55
N GLY A 85 8.75 -7.79 -3.53
CA GLY A 85 9.68 -7.03 -4.35
C GLY A 85 11.13 -7.55 -4.25
N ASP A 86 11.97 -7.30 -5.26
CA ASP A 86 13.32 -7.88 -5.30
C ASP A 86 14.19 -7.52 -4.07
N ALA A 87 13.94 -6.36 -3.45
CA ALA A 87 14.60 -5.91 -2.23
C ALA A 87 13.95 -6.43 -0.93
N ASP A 88 12.89 -7.21 -1.00
CA ASP A 88 12.06 -7.62 0.14
C ASP A 88 11.92 -9.14 0.23
N LYS A 89 11.77 -9.67 1.45
CA LYS A 89 11.54 -11.09 1.74
C LYS A 89 10.18 -11.28 2.41
N CYS A 90 9.51 -12.39 2.12
CA CYS A 90 8.28 -12.74 2.81
C CYS A 90 8.62 -13.34 4.18
N GLN A 91 8.42 -12.57 5.25
CA GLN A 91 8.69 -13.00 6.62
C GLN A 91 7.40 -13.53 7.25
N SER A 92 7.39 -14.79 7.64
CA SER A 92 6.28 -15.37 8.41
C SER A 92 6.33 -14.90 9.86
N TRP A 93 5.19 -14.46 10.37
CA TRP A 93 5.01 -14.05 11.77
C TRP A 93 4.22 -15.10 12.55
N ASN A 94 3.21 -15.68 11.92
CA ASN A 94 2.44 -16.82 12.43
C ASN A 94 1.89 -17.64 11.25
N GLU A 95 1.16 -18.72 11.55
CA GLU A 95 0.61 -19.61 10.51
C GLU A 95 -0.40 -18.92 9.58
N TRP A 96 -1.05 -17.83 10.03
CA TRP A 96 -2.10 -17.11 9.31
C TRP A 96 -1.61 -15.85 8.62
N TYR A 97 -0.38 -15.41 8.87
CA TYR A 97 0.12 -14.13 8.41
C TYR A 97 1.63 -14.11 8.17
N SER A 98 1.99 -13.77 6.94
CA SER A 98 3.36 -13.44 6.50
C SER A 98 3.36 -12.09 5.80
N GLN A 99 4.42 -11.30 6.00
CA GLN A 99 4.53 -9.93 5.50
C GLN A 99 5.84 -9.71 4.74
N CYS A 100 5.79 -8.97 3.63
CA CYS A 100 6.99 -8.51 2.95
C CYS A 100 7.75 -7.52 3.81
N VAL A 101 8.99 -7.83 4.14
CA VAL A 101 9.89 -6.93 4.90
C VAL A 101 11.17 -6.74 4.10
N PRO A 102 11.89 -5.61 4.28
CA PRO A 102 13.19 -5.44 3.66
C PRO A 102 14.07 -6.67 3.91
N LYS A 103 14.65 -7.22 2.83
CA LYS A 103 15.92 -7.94 2.98
C LYS A 103 16.85 -6.90 3.60
N GLY A 104 17.50 -7.20 4.72
CA GLY A 104 18.54 -6.30 5.23
C GLY A 104 19.45 -5.91 4.08
N ASN A 105 20.02 -4.71 4.11
CA ASN A 105 20.88 -4.22 3.03
C ASN A 105 22.19 -5.03 3.01
N ASP A 106 22.10 -6.28 2.56
CA ASP A 106 23.20 -7.19 2.36
C ASP A 106 23.69 -6.95 0.94
N THR A 107 24.31 -5.79 0.71
CA THR A 107 25.38 -5.73 -0.27
C THR A 107 26.55 -6.56 0.25
N ASN A 108 26.37 -7.88 0.27
CA ASN A 108 27.40 -8.82 -0.07
C ASN A 108 26.78 -10.19 -0.26
N GLN A 109 26.71 -10.61 -1.52
CA GLN A 109 26.72 -12.03 -1.83
C GLN A 109 27.94 -12.65 -1.13
N ASN A 110 27.72 -13.54 -0.18
CA ASN A 110 28.34 -14.84 -0.29
C ASN A 110 27.66 -15.88 0.59
N ASN A 111 27.30 -16.96 -0.07
CA ASN A 111 26.92 -18.24 0.48
C ASN A 111 27.73 -18.58 1.73
N ASN A 112 27.06 -18.71 2.87
CA ASN A 112 26.98 -20.00 3.55
C ASN A 112 26.14 -19.89 4.82
N ASN A 113 25.41 -20.98 5.03
CA ASN A 113 24.82 -21.42 6.29
C ASN A 113 25.65 -20.95 7.51
N GLN A 114 25.19 -19.90 8.22
CA GLN A 114 25.45 -19.83 9.65
C GLN A 114 24.52 -18.88 10.37
N SER A 115 23.65 -19.49 11.18
CA SER A 115 23.22 -18.95 12.46
C SER A 115 24.43 -18.37 13.22
N ASN A 116 24.50 -17.05 13.41
CA ASN A 116 24.81 -16.52 14.72
C ASN A 116 24.55 -15.01 14.84
N ASN A 117 23.72 -14.72 15.82
CA ASN A 117 23.58 -13.53 16.62
C ASN A 117 24.92 -12.81 16.86
N GLN A 118 25.33 -11.85 16.01
CA GLN A 118 26.13 -10.65 16.34
C GLN A 118 26.09 -9.63 15.17
N GLY A 119 25.56 -8.43 15.41
CA GLY A 119 25.86 -7.23 14.62
C GLY A 119 24.77 -6.65 13.70
N GLY A 120 23.66 -7.35 13.45
CA GLY A 120 22.63 -6.87 12.54
C GLY A 120 21.54 -6.04 13.22
N VAL A 121 21.38 -4.77 12.86
CA VAL A 121 20.30 -3.91 13.40
C VAL A 121 18.92 -4.58 13.22
N VAL A 122 18.07 -4.46 14.23
CA VAL A 122 16.67 -4.90 14.16
C VAL A 122 15.98 -4.07 13.08
N PRO A 123 15.34 -4.70 12.08
CA PRO A 123 14.64 -3.99 11.02
C PRO A 123 13.45 -3.21 11.59
N ARG A 124 13.00 -2.20 10.86
CA ARG A 124 11.77 -1.46 11.18
C ARG A 124 10.62 -2.44 11.45
N PHE A 125 9.89 -2.19 12.54
CA PHE A 125 8.80 -3.00 13.09
C PHE A 125 9.21 -4.38 13.67
N GLY A 126 10.50 -4.72 13.69
CA GLY A 126 11.00 -5.89 14.40
C GLY A 126 10.99 -5.71 15.93
N GLN A 127 10.87 -6.81 16.66
CA GLN A 127 11.01 -6.80 18.12
C GLN A 127 12.45 -6.48 18.50
N CYS A 128 12.64 -5.47 19.34
CA CYS A 128 13.94 -4.96 19.80
C CYS A 128 14.10 -4.99 21.32
N GLY A 129 13.15 -5.60 22.04
CA GLY A 129 13.21 -5.69 23.49
C GLY A 129 11.97 -6.32 24.12
N GLY A 130 12.00 -6.41 25.45
CA GLY A 130 10.99 -7.07 26.27
C GLY A 130 11.61 -8.00 27.32
N GLN A 131 10.94 -8.24 28.44
CA GLN A 131 11.41 -9.19 29.44
C GLN A 131 11.55 -10.59 28.83
N GLY A 132 12.74 -11.19 28.95
CA GLY A 132 13.07 -12.51 28.38
C GLY A 132 13.54 -12.48 26.92
N TYR A 133 13.61 -11.31 26.29
CA TYR A 133 14.13 -11.16 24.92
C TYR A 133 15.67 -11.17 24.92
N ASN A 134 16.27 -12.14 24.22
CA ASN A 134 17.73 -12.31 24.09
C ASN A 134 18.27 -11.96 22.68
N GLY A 135 17.46 -11.31 21.85
CA GLY A 135 17.86 -10.88 20.50
C GLY A 135 18.53 -9.51 20.48
N ASN A 136 18.82 -8.98 19.28
CA ASN A 136 19.43 -7.66 19.15
C ASN A 136 18.46 -6.55 19.57
N THR A 137 18.95 -5.53 20.26
CA THR A 137 18.15 -4.40 20.75
C THR A 137 18.35 -3.12 19.94
N LYS A 138 19.33 -3.10 19.03
CA LYS A 138 19.65 -1.92 18.22
C LYS A 138 18.81 -1.87 16.95
N CYS A 139 17.92 -0.88 16.84
CA CYS A 139 17.19 -0.61 15.59
C CYS A 139 18.09 0.02 14.52
N GLY A 140 17.64 0.02 13.26
CA GLY A 140 18.29 0.76 12.17
C GLY A 140 18.38 2.26 12.46
N ASP A 141 19.28 2.97 11.77
CA ASP A 141 19.62 4.36 12.10
C ASP A 141 18.42 5.33 12.05
N ALA A 142 17.42 5.06 11.20
CA ALA A 142 16.19 5.84 11.09
C ALA A 142 15.09 5.45 12.11
N ASP A 143 15.33 4.45 12.96
CA ASP A 143 14.33 3.83 13.82
C ASP A 143 14.75 3.86 15.30
N LYS A 144 13.78 3.93 16.21
CA LYS A 144 13.97 3.85 17.67
C LYS A 144 13.27 2.61 18.22
N CYS A 145 13.86 2.01 19.25
CA CYS A 145 13.20 0.92 19.96
C CYS A 145 12.14 1.50 20.91
N GLN A 146 10.87 1.32 20.58
CA GLN A 146 9.74 1.81 21.37
C GLN A 146 9.17 0.66 22.20
N SER A 147 9.16 0.82 23.53
CA SER A 147 8.49 -0.13 24.42
C SER A 147 6.99 0.05 24.39
N TRP A 148 6.27 -1.06 24.21
CA TRP A 148 4.81 -1.10 24.25
C TRP A 148 4.30 -1.70 25.56
N ASN A 149 4.96 -2.75 26.04
CA ASN A 149 4.68 -3.35 27.34
C ASN A 149 5.95 -3.99 27.92
N LYS A 150 5.84 -4.54 29.13
CA LYS A 150 6.94 -5.18 29.86
C LYS A 150 7.64 -6.30 29.07
N TRP A 151 6.91 -6.99 28.17
CA TRP A 151 7.37 -8.16 27.44
C TRP A 151 7.69 -7.88 25.97
N TYR A 152 7.40 -6.67 25.47
CA TYR A 152 7.50 -6.37 24.05
C TYR A 152 7.87 -4.91 23.78
N SER A 153 8.95 -4.73 23.01
CA SER A 153 9.39 -3.46 22.42
C SER A 153 9.64 -3.65 20.93
N GLN A 154 9.33 -2.64 20.12
CA GLN A 154 9.36 -2.70 18.66
C GLN A 154 10.13 -1.52 18.06
N CYS A 155 10.91 -1.75 17.01
CA CYS A 155 11.53 -0.68 16.24
C CYS A 155 10.48 0.12 15.47
N VAL A 156 10.39 1.42 15.70
CA VAL A 156 9.46 2.33 15.02
C VAL A 156 10.22 3.53 14.44
N PRO A 157 9.71 4.20 13.40
CA PRO A 157 10.34 5.40 12.86
C PRO A 157 10.61 6.46 13.94
N LYS A 158 11.76 7.13 13.86
CA LYS A 158 12.00 8.37 14.60
C LYS A 158 11.17 9.48 13.93
N ASN A 159 10.26 10.08 14.68
CA ASN A 159 9.59 11.33 14.28
C ASN A 159 10.49 12.53 14.56
#